data_AF-A0A3D4BAX4-F1
#
_entry.id   AF-A0A3D4BAX4-F1
#
_cell.length_a   1.000
_cell.length_b   1.000
_cell.length_c   1.000
_cell.angle_alpha   90.00
_cell.angle_beta   90.00
_cell.angle_gamma   90.00
#
_symmetry.space_group_name_H-M   'P 1'
#
loop_
_entity.id
_entity.type
_entity.pdbx_description
1 polymer ?
#
loop_
_entity_poly.entity_id
_entity_poly.type
_entity_poly.pdbx_seq_one_letter_code
_entity_poly.pdbx_strand_id
1 'polypeptide(L)'
;HASTEGVTHFIPIRAAGFLMQKELDYLAGAVSDPKRPFVVILGGAKVSDKIAVTQRLIEIADTLIIGGGMAYTFLKSQGRNIGHSLLDEENLSFAAEMINKAKTENKSLLLPIDHVIAEKFDPEDTRITSQVPDGWMG
;
A
#
# COMPACT_ATOMS: atom_id res chain seq x y z
N HIS A 1 14.23 22.59 -2.16
CA HIS A 1 13.70 23.97 -2.06
C HIS A 1 14.74 24.84 -1.38
N ALA A 2 14.86 26.13 -1.74
CA ALA A 2 15.91 27.00 -1.18
C ALA A 2 15.86 27.08 0.35
N SER A 3 14.65 27.12 0.93
CA SER A 3 14.44 27.23 2.38
C SER A 3 14.62 25.92 3.18
N THR A 4 14.80 24.76 2.54
CA THR A 4 14.91 23.48 3.24
C THR A 4 16.26 22.79 3.04
N GLU A 5 16.76 22.81 1.81
CA GLU A 5 17.97 22.10 1.42
C GLU A 5 19.04 23.07 0.91
N GLY A 6 18.66 24.03 0.06
CA GLY A 6 19.60 24.97 -0.56
C GLY A 6 20.37 25.82 0.45
N VAL A 7 19.68 26.36 1.46
CA VAL A 7 20.28 27.17 2.53
C VAL A 7 21.32 26.38 3.34
N THR A 8 21.20 25.05 3.43
CA THR A 8 22.11 24.22 4.23
C THR A 8 23.52 24.10 3.63
N HIS A 9 23.71 24.47 2.36
CA HIS A 9 25.03 24.51 1.71
C HIS A 9 25.81 25.79 2.00
N PHE A 10 25.13 26.85 2.45
CA PHE A 10 25.73 28.17 2.66
C PHE A 10 25.86 28.57 4.13
N ILE A 11 25.21 27.85 5.05
CA ILE A 11 25.30 28.10 6.49
C ILE A 11 26.27 27.10 7.13
N PRO A 12 27.26 27.56 7.91
CA PRO A 12 28.29 26.70 8.49
C PRO A 12 27.77 25.75 9.58
N ILE A 13 26.75 26.15 10.35
CA ILE A 13 26.11 25.31 11.37
C ILE A 13 24.70 24.94 10.91
N ARG A 14 24.46 23.65 10.77
CA ARG A 14 23.19 23.07 10.32
C ARG A 14 22.86 21.87 11.19
N ALA A 15 21.61 21.77 11.61
CA ALA A 15 21.12 20.71 12.47
C ALA A 15 19.66 20.38 12.12
N ALA A 16 19.25 19.15 12.40
CA ALA A 16 17.84 18.77 12.43
C ALA A 16 17.23 19.24 13.76
N GLY A 17 16.07 19.89 13.70
CA GLY A 17 15.29 20.17 14.91
C GLY A 17 14.72 18.90 15.53
N PHE A 18 14.31 18.95 16.79
CA PHE A 18 13.86 17.77 17.54
C PHE A 18 12.67 17.03 16.92
N LEU A 19 11.77 17.73 16.23
CA LEU A 19 10.65 17.09 15.53
C LEU A 19 11.13 16.27 14.33
N MET A 20 12.05 16.82 13.54
CA MET A 20 12.66 16.11 12.41
C MET A 20 13.50 14.94 12.90
N GLN A 21 14.28 15.12 13.97
CA GLN A 21 15.03 14.03 14.60
C GLN A 21 14.09 12.90 15.04
N LYS A 22 13.00 13.22 15.74
CA LYS A 22 12.02 12.23 16.21
C LYS A 22 11.37 11.47 15.06
N GLU A 23 11.06 12.15 13.96
CA GLU A 23 10.52 11.52 12.75
C GLU A 23 11.55 10.58 12.10
N LEU A 24 12.81 11.01 11.99
CA LEU A 24 13.90 10.18 11.47
C LEU A 24 14.15 8.96 12.35
N ASP A 25 14.17 9.11 13.67
CA ASP A 25 14.39 8.01 14.62
C ASP A 25 13.26 6.96 14.50
N TYR A 26 12.01 7.42 14.35
CA TYR A 26 10.87 6.54 14.15
C TYR A 26 10.94 5.78 12.83
N LEU A 27 11.21 6.49 11.72
CA LEU A 27 11.32 5.88 10.39
C LEU A 27 12.52 4.94 10.28
N ALA A 28 13.67 5.33 10.82
CA ALA A 28 14.88 4.52 10.82
C ALA A 28 14.68 3.22 11.61
N GLY A 29 14.06 3.31 12.80
CA GLY A 29 13.73 2.14 13.61
C GLY A 29 12.71 1.21 12.94
N ALA A 30 11.68 1.75 12.30
CA ALA A 30 10.66 0.95 11.64
C ALA A 30 11.14 0.28 10.33
N VAL A 31 12.13 0.84 9.65
CA VAL A 31 12.56 0.36 8.31
C VAL A 31 13.88 -0.42 8.36
N SER A 32 14.81 -0.07 9.25
CA SER A 32 16.14 -0.69 9.28
C SER A 32 16.21 -1.93 10.17
N ASP A 33 15.59 -1.88 11.35
CA ASP A 33 15.54 -2.99 12.32
C ASP A 33 14.21 -2.98 13.08
N PRO A 34 13.09 -3.31 12.40
CA PRO A 34 11.79 -3.29 13.04
C PRO A 34 11.68 -4.36 14.11
N LYS A 35 11.06 -3.99 15.23
CA LYS A 35 10.60 -4.98 16.22
C LYS A 35 9.57 -5.90 15.57
N ARG A 36 9.82 -7.20 15.64
CA ARG A 36 8.96 -8.24 15.04
C ARG A 36 7.91 -8.76 16.02
N PRO A 37 6.69 -9.11 15.55
CA PRO A 37 6.25 -9.07 14.15
C PRO A 37 6.00 -7.64 13.63
N PHE A 38 6.51 -7.34 12.45
CA PHE A 38 6.35 -6.06 11.77
C PHE A 38 5.25 -6.15 10.71
N VAL A 39 4.17 -5.40 10.95
CA VAL A 39 3.00 -5.36 10.08
C VAL A 39 2.96 -4.03 9.35
N VAL A 40 2.78 -4.09 8.04
CA VAL A 40 2.62 -2.93 7.17
C VAL A 40 1.23 -2.93 6.58
N ILE A 41 0.57 -1.77 6.61
CA ILE A 41 -0.73 -1.55 5.97
C ILE A 41 -0.51 -0.57 4.81
N LEU A 42 -0.85 -1.00 3.60
CA LEU A 42 -0.82 -0.18 2.39
C LEU A 42 -2.22 0.03 1.88
N GLY A 43 -2.57 1.29 1.66
CA GLY A 43 -3.81 1.68 1.03
C GLY A 43 -3.55 2.77 0.00
N GLY A 44 -4.42 2.82 -1.01
CA GLY A 44 -4.33 3.81 -2.08
C GLY A 44 -5.32 3.53 -3.19
N ALA A 45 -5.48 4.51 -4.08
CA ALA A 45 -6.34 4.41 -5.25
C ALA A 45 -5.67 3.54 -6.35
N LYS A 46 -4.38 3.76 -6.60
CA LYS A 46 -3.62 3.10 -7.67
C LYS A 46 -2.37 2.41 -7.13
N VAL A 47 -1.94 1.36 -7.82
CA VAL A 47 -0.71 0.63 -7.47
C VAL A 47 0.50 1.44 -7.91
N SER A 48 0.42 2.12 -9.06
CA SER A 48 1.45 3.01 -9.62
C SER A 48 2.09 3.94 -8.61
N ASP A 49 1.28 4.56 -7.76
CA ASP A 49 1.73 5.61 -6.83
C ASP A 49 2.56 5.05 -5.66
N LYS A 50 2.52 3.73 -5.45
CA LYS A 50 3.09 3.05 -4.29
C LYS A 50 4.01 1.88 -4.68
N ILE A 51 4.41 1.74 -5.96
CA ILE A 51 5.28 0.65 -6.43
C ILE A 51 6.57 0.57 -5.59
N ALA A 52 7.35 1.66 -5.55
CA ALA A 52 8.64 1.69 -4.85
C ALA A 52 8.48 1.39 -3.35
N VAL A 53 7.43 1.93 -2.73
CA VAL A 53 7.13 1.72 -1.31
C VAL A 53 6.74 0.26 -1.04
N THR A 54 5.90 -0.33 -1.89
CA THR A 54 5.46 -1.73 -1.78
C THR A 54 6.63 -2.69 -1.92
N GLN A 55 7.50 -2.46 -2.91
CA GLN A 55 8.67 -3.31 -3.17
C GLN A 55 9.68 -3.26 -2.02
N ARG A 56 9.83 -2.12 -1.35
CA ARG A 56 10.69 -2.01 -0.17
C ARG A 56 10.07 -2.64 1.07
N LEU A 57 8.79 -2.37 1.32
CA LEU A 57 8.13 -2.82 2.55
C LEU A 57 7.83 -4.31 2.54
N ILE A 58 7.56 -4.91 1.38
CA ILE A 58 7.42 -6.36 1.28
C ILE A 58 8.70 -7.06 1.73
N GLU A 59 9.90 -6.49 1.55
CA GLU A 59 11.16 -7.10 1.97
C GLU A 59 11.34 -7.11 3.50
N ILE A 60 10.75 -6.14 4.19
CA ILE A 60 10.99 -5.89 5.61
C ILE A 60 9.87 -6.48 6.47
N ALA A 61 8.62 -6.36 6.01
CA ALA A 61 7.42 -6.77 6.73
C ALA A 61 7.31 -8.28 6.88
N ASP A 62 6.83 -8.71 8.06
CA ASP A 62 6.36 -10.08 8.28
C ASP A 62 4.94 -10.24 7.71
N THR A 63 4.13 -9.18 7.80
CA THR A 63 2.76 -9.14 7.27
C THR A 63 2.51 -7.85 6.51
N LEU A 64 1.96 -7.99 5.31
CA LEU A 64 1.53 -6.89 4.45
C LEU A 64 0.02 -6.95 4.28
N ILE A 65 -0.69 -5.88 4.63
CA ILE A 65 -2.14 -5.74 4.44
C ILE A 65 -2.36 -4.72 3.34
N ILE A 66 -3.11 -5.07 2.30
CA ILE A 66 -3.43 -4.16 1.20
C ILE A 66 -4.93 -3.86 1.21
N GLY A 67 -5.28 -2.57 1.23
CA GLY A 67 -6.66 -2.09 1.22
C GLY A 67 -6.91 -0.98 0.20
N GLY A 68 -8.18 -0.57 0.05
CA GLY A 68 -8.60 0.46 -0.90
C GLY A 68 -8.56 -0.01 -2.36
N GLY A 69 -8.57 0.94 -3.30
CA GLY A 69 -8.60 0.67 -4.74
C GLY A 69 -7.49 -0.27 -5.22
N MET A 70 -6.27 -0.09 -4.69
CA MET A 70 -5.14 -0.94 -5.06
C MET A 70 -5.35 -2.42 -4.70
N ALA A 71 -6.17 -2.75 -3.68
CA ALA A 71 -6.47 -4.14 -3.35
C ALA A 71 -7.19 -4.86 -4.49
N TYR A 72 -8.04 -4.16 -5.26
CA TYR A 72 -8.74 -4.74 -6.40
C TYR A 72 -7.80 -5.11 -7.54
N THR A 73 -6.73 -4.35 -7.77
CA THR A 73 -5.68 -4.75 -8.73
C THR A 73 -4.99 -6.06 -8.31
N PHE A 74 -4.71 -6.24 -7.01
CA PHE A 74 -4.15 -7.48 -6.49
C PHE A 74 -5.15 -8.65 -6.54
N LEU A 75 -6.44 -8.41 -6.26
CA LEU A 75 -7.47 -9.44 -6.37
C LEU A 75 -7.69 -9.85 -7.83
N LYS A 76 -7.68 -8.88 -8.75
CA LYS A 76 -7.80 -9.12 -10.20
C LYS A 76 -6.61 -9.89 -10.75
N SER A 77 -5.39 -9.64 -10.27
CA SER A 77 -4.20 -10.40 -10.68
C SER A 77 -4.23 -11.86 -10.19
N GLN A 78 -5.02 -12.18 -9.15
CA GLN A 78 -5.35 -13.55 -8.73
C GLN A 78 -6.51 -14.19 -9.52
N GLY A 79 -7.07 -13.48 -10.51
CA GLY A 79 -8.21 -13.95 -11.30
C GLY A 79 -9.57 -13.76 -10.64
N ARG A 80 -9.67 -12.96 -9.56
CA ARG A 80 -10.98 -12.67 -8.94
C ARG A 80 -11.77 -11.65 -9.74
N ASN A 81 -13.10 -11.75 -9.69
CA ASN A 81 -13.97 -10.71 -10.23
C ASN A 81 -14.00 -9.50 -9.28
N ILE A 82 -13.89 -8.31 -9.86
CA ILE A 82 -13.90 -7.02 -9.15
C ILE A 82 -15.01 -6.09 -9.64
N GLY A 83 -15.89 -6.54 -10.55
CA GLY A 83 -16.92 -5.70 -11.15
C GLY A 83 -16.35 -4.43 -11.78
N HIS A 84 -16.88 -3.27 -11.35
CA HIS A 84 -16.44 -1.93 -11.73
C HIS A 84 -15.55 -1.25 -10.67
N SER A 85 -15.01 -2.01 -9.72
CA SER A 85 -14.06 -1.47 -8.74
C SER A 85 -12.81 -0.90 -9.41
N LEU A 86 -12.15 0.02 -8.71
CA LEU A 86 -10.98 0.74 -9.24
C LEU A 86 -9.85 -0.23 -9.59
N LEU A 87 -9.46 -0.25 -10.87
CA LEU A 87 -8.43 -1.13 -11.41
C LEU A 87 -7.30 -0.32 -12.03
N ASP A 88 -6.08 -0.71 -11.69
CA ASP A 88 -4.84 -0.24 -12.33
C ASP A 88 -4.34 -1.32 -13.30
N GLU A 89 -4.86 -1.32 -14.53
CA GLU A 89 -4.63 -2.35 -15.53
C GLU A 89 -3.15 -2.48 -15.92
N GLU A 90 -2.45 -1.36 -16.00
CA GLU A 90 -1.04 -1.28 -16.40
C GLU A 90 -0.12 -2.01 -15.41
N ASN A 91 -0.53 -2.11 -14.14
CA ASN A 91 0.28 -2.65 -13.05
C ASN A 91 -0.21 -4.01 -12.53
N LEU A 92 -1.03 -4.73 -13.31
CA LEU A 92 -1.48 -6.09 -12.98
C LEU A 92 -0.31 -7.09 -12.88
N SER A 93 0.68 -6.97 -13.78
CA SER A 93 1.88 -7.80 -13.77
C SER A 93 2.70 -7.61 -12.49
N PHE A 94 2.87 -6.35 -12.07
CA PHE A 94 3.54 -6.00 -10.81
C PHE A 94 2.79 -6.56 -9.60
N ALA A 95 1.47 -6.43 -9.55
CA ALA A 95 0.67 -7.00 -8.46
C ALA A 95 0.84 -8.53 -8.36
N ALA A 96 0.85 -9.23 -9.51
CA ALA A 96 1.10 -10.67 -9.56
C ALA A 96 2.51 -11.04 -9.07
N GLU A 97 3.52 -10.29 -9.49
CA GLU A 97 4.91 -10.45 -9.04
C GLU A 97 5.02 -10.29 -7.52
N MET A 98 4.40 -9.27 -6.94
CA MET A 98 4.43 -9.03 -5.49
C MET A 98 3.74 -10.14 -4.70
N ILE A 99 2.62 -10.67 -5.19
CA ILE A 99 1.97 -11.84 -4.57
C ILE A 99 2.91 -13.05 -4.58
N ASN A 100 3.60 -13.29 -5.69
CA ASN A 100 4.56 -14.38 -5.79
C ASN A 100 5.76 -14.15 -4.86
N LYS A 101 6.31 -12.93 -4.82
CA LYS A 101 7.40 -12.56 -3.90
C LYS A 101 7.04 -12.78 -2.44
N ALA A 102 5.83 -12.37 -2.03
CA ALA A 102 5.33 -12.65 -0.67
C ALA A 102 5.30 -14.15 -0.36
N LYS A 103 4.81 -14.97 -1.31
CA LYS A 103 4.76 -16.43 -1.16
C LYS A 103 6.15 -17.06 -1.08
N THR A 104 7.08 -16.63 -1.94
CA THR A 104 8.45 -17.19 -1.96
C THR A 104 9.25 -16.81 -0.72
N GLU A 105 9.02 -15.62 -0.17
CA GLU A 105 9.70 -15.13 1.04
C GLU A 105 8.96 -15.51 2.34
N ASN A 106 7.92 -16.35 2.25
CA ASN A 106 7.10 -16.81 3.36
C ASN A 106 6.49 -15.67 4.21
N LYS A 107 6.02 -14.62 3.53
CA LYS A 107 5.42 -13.43 4.12
C LYS A 107 3.91 -13.50 4.04
N SER A 108 3.25 -13.00 5.07
CA SER A 108 1.79 -12.95 5.12
C SER A 108 1.27 -11.78 4.30
N LEU A 109 0.72 -12.03 3.11
CA LEU A 109 0.04 -11.01 2.31
C LEU A 109 -1.47 -11.14 2.50
N LEU A 110 -2.08 -10.18 3.19
CA LEU A 110 -3.50 -10.15 3.50
C LEU A 110 -4.21 -9.20 2.52
N LEU A 111 -5.14 -9.76 1.75
CA LEU A 111 -6.07 -9.03 0.90
C LEU A 111 -7.48 -9.14 1.51
N PRO A 112 -8.39 -8.19 1.21
CA PRO A 112 -9.77 -8.27 1.68
C PRO A 112 -10.44 -9.57 1.20
N ILE A 113 -11.21 -10.18 2.10
CA ILE A 113 -11.98 -11.41 1.84
C ILE A 113 -13.46 -11.11 1.61
N ASP A 114 -13.91 -9.95 2.07
CA ASP A 114 -15.24 -9.39 1.95
C ASP A 114 -15.16 -7.89 1.62
N HIS A 115 -16.20 -7.40 0.99
CA HIS A 115 -16.29 -6.06 0.42
C HIS A 115 -17.68 -5.50 0.68
N VAL A 116 -17.73 -4.23 1.07
CA VAL A 116 -18.95 -3.43 0.99
C VAL A 116 -19.04 -2.90 -0.43
N ILE A 117 -20.09 -3.26 -1.16
CA ILE A 117 -20.28 -2.91 -2.57
C ILE A 117 -21.54 -2.10 -2.80
N ALA A 118 -21.55 -1.28 -3.84
CA ALA A 118 -22.69 -0.53 -4.35
C ALA A 118 -22.67 -0.50 -5.89
N GLU A 119 -23.81 -0.25 -6.54
CA GLU A 119 -23.86 -0.08 -8.01
C GLU A 119 -23.27 1.26 -8.47
N LYS A 120 -23.23 2.24 -7.57
CA LYS A 120 -22.71 3.60 -7.78
C LYS A 120 -21.97 4.05 -6.53
N PHE A 121 -21.20 5.12 -6.64
CA PHE A 121 -20.53 5.74 -5.49
C PHE A 121 -21.56 6.46 -4.59
N ASP A 122 -22.36 5.68 -3.88
CA ASP A 122 -23.48 6.11 -3.04
C ASP A 122 -23.58 5.18 -1.81
N PRO A 123 -23.73 5.72 -0.59
CA PRO A 123 -23.80 4.93 0.63
C PRO A 123 -25.15 4.24 0.91
N GLU A 124 -26.23 4.53 0.17
CA GLU A 124 -27.58 4.09 0.56
C GLU A 124 -27.91 2.64 0.17
N ASP A 125 -27.42 2.12 -0.96
CA ASP A 125 -27.70 0.75 -1.44
C ASP A 125 -26.43 -0.10 -1.46
N THR A 126 -25.99 -0.48 -0.26
CA THR A 126 -24.77 -1.28 -0.06
C THR A 126 -25.06 -2.74 0.29
N ARG A 127 -24.15 -3.63 -0.12
CA ARG A 127 -24.19 -5.06 0.22
C ARG A 127 -22.82 -5.55 0.65
N ILE A 128 -22.77 -6.55 1.53
CA ILE A 128 -21.52 -7.23 1.89
C ILE A 128 -21.41 -8.52 1.09
N THR A 129 -20.31 -8.71 0.39
CA THR A 129 -20.04 -9.91 -0.42
C THR A 129 -18.56 -10.25 -0.45
N SER A 130 -18.24 -11.53 -0.62
CA SER A 130 -16.86 -11.99 -0.85
C SER A 130 -16.39 -11.83 -2.30
N GLN A 131 -17.31 -11.62 -3.24
CA GLN A 131 -17.01 -11.41 -4.66
C GLN A 131 -17.85 -10.26 -5.19
N VAL A 132 -17.21 -9.33 -5.90
CA VAL A 132 -17.88 -8.16 -6.48
C VAL A 132 -18.52 -8.59 -7.81
N PRO A 133 -19.86 -8.60 -7.93
CA PRO A 133 -20.54 -8.93 -9.19
C PRO A 133 -20.34 -7.85 -10.25
N ASP A 134 -20.59 -8.20 -11.51
CA ASP A 134 -20.59 -7.23 -12.61
C ASP A 134 -21.66 -6.16 -12.36
N GLY A 135 -21.37 -4.90 -12.68
CA GLY A 135 -22.25 -3.77 -12.36
C GLY A 135 -22.04 -3.17 -10.98
N TRP A 136 -21.33 -3.85 -10.07
CA TRP A 136 -21.07 -3.38 -8.71
C TRP A 136 -19.61 -2.93 -8.55
N MET A 137 -19.38 -2.03 -7.62
CA MET A 137 -18.06 -1.56 -7.19
C MET A 137 -17.95 -1.62 -5.67
N GLY A 138 -16.74 -1.79 -5.15
CA GLY A 138 -16.46 -1.68 -3.71
C GLY A 138 -15.25 -0.82 -3.41
#